data_AF-A0A4R7VX08-F1
#
_entry.id   AF-A0A4R7VX08-F1
#
_cell.length_a   1.000
_cell.length_b   1.000
_cell.length_c   1.000
_cell.angle_alpha   90.00
_cell.angle_beta   90.00
_cell.angle_gamma   90.00
#
_symmetry.space_group_name_H-M   'P 1'
#
loop_
_entity.id
_entity.type
_entity.pdbx_description
1 polymer ?
#
loop_
_entity_poly.entity_id
_entity_poly.type
_entity_poly.pdbx_seq_one_letter_code
_entity_poly.pdbx_strand_id
1 'polypeptide(L)'
;MGGANEPAGHRWLLIRRNRRTGELAYYRCYAPTRMPLATLVRVAGRRWTVEESFQTGKGQTGLDEHQCRTWTSWHRWTTLVMLAHAFLAITTVTARSSPAPAGLIPLTLNEIRHLYNKLVIDPATDIQHVLRCSHWRREHQYRAQQAHYQRQSHTEP
;
A
#
# COMPACT_ATOMS: atom_id res chain seq x y z
N MET A 1 10.92 -24.51 -39.35
CA MET A 1 12.17 -23.93 -38.81
C MET A 1 11.79 -22.86 -37.80
N GLY A 2 11.64 -23.21 -36.53
CA GLY A 2 11.08 -22.31 -35.51
C GLY A 2 11.76 -22.57 -34.17
N GLY A 3 12.79 -21.80 -33.86
CA GLY A 3 13.45 -21.80 -32.56
C GLY A 3 13.43 -20.38 -32.02
N ALA A 4 12.36 -20.03 -31.31
CA ALA A 4 12.24 -18.76 -30.63
C ALA A 4 13.36 -18.62 -29.59
N ASN A 5 14.01 -17.47 -29.61
CA ASN A 5 15.07 -17.02 -28.72
C ASN A 5 14.60 -17.10 -27.24
N GLU A 6 14.83 -18.22 -26.55
CA GLU A 6 14.63 -18.30 -25.11
C GLU A 6 15.65 -17.38 -24.43
N PRO A 7 15.23 -16.42 -23.57
CA PRO A 7 16.19 -15.59 -22.86
C PRO A 7 17.06 -16.49 -21.98
N ALA A 8 18.37 -16.47 -22.25
CA ALA A 8 19.39 -17.22 -21.52
C ALA A 8 19.39 -16.76 -20.05
N GLY A 9 18.75 -17.55 -19.19
CA GLY A 9 18.64 -17.28 -17.77
C GLY A 9 18.63 -18.56 -16.96
N HIS A 10 19.02 -18.46 -15.70
CA HIS A 10 19.14 -19.59 -14.80
C HIS A 10 17.85 -19.75 -14.00
N ARG A 11 17.34 -20.98 -13.94
CA ARG A 11 16.12 -21.35 -13.22
C ARG A 11 16.48 -22.31 -12.09
N TRP A 12 15.97 -22.07 -10.88
CA TRP A 12 16.13 -22.96 -9.74
C TRP A 12 14.78 -23.31 -9.13
N LEU A 13 14.67 -24.52 -8.60
CA LEU A 13 13.61 -24.89 -7.66
C LEU A 13 14.20 -24.90 -6.26
N LEU A 14 13.87 -23.89 -5.46
CA LEU A 14 14.28 -23.81 -4.07
C LEU A 14 13.24 -24.54 -3.20
N ILE A 15 13.71 -25.51 -2.43
CA ILE A 15 12.89 -26.29 -1.50
C ILE A 15 13.31 -25.91 -0.09
N ARG A 16 12.38 -25.36 0.69
CA ARG A 16 12.58 -25.04 2.11
C ARG A 16 11.86 -26.06 2.95
N ARG A 17 12.58 -26.69 3.88
CA ARG A 17 12.02 -27.64 4.86
C ARG A 17 11.90 -26.99 6.23
N ASN A 18 10.73 -27.09 6.84
CA ASN A 18 10.55 -26.77 8.26
C ASN A 18 11.21 -27.87 9.10
N ARG A 19 12.17 -27.51 9.96
CA ARG A 19 12.91 -28.48 10.78
C ARG A 19 12.06 -29.17 11.84
N ARG A 20 10.97 -28.52 12.29
CA ARG A 20 10.10 -29.03 13.35
C ARG A 20 8.92 -29.84 12.81
N THR A 21 8.23 -29.33 11.78
CA THR A 21 7.03 -29.98 11.21
C THR A 21 7.36 -30.89 10.02
N GLY A 22 8.54 -30.76 9.42
CA GLY A 22 8.92 -31.48 8.21
C GLY A 22 8.30 -30.92 6.92
N GLU A 23 7.39 -29.95 7.01
CA GLU A 23 6.69 -29.37 5.88
C GLU A 23 7.64 -28.73 4.86
N LEU A 24 7.30 -28.87 3.58
CA LEU A 24 8.08 -28.36 2.46
C LEU A 24 7.37 -27.17 1.81
N ALA A 25 8.13 -26.11 1.55
CA ALA A 25 7.71 -24.99 0.72
C ALA A 25 8.59 -24.92 -0.54
N TYR A 26 7.94 -24.72 -1.68
CA TYR A 26 8.58 -24.72 -3.00
C TYR A 26 8.58 -23.31 -3.59
N TYR A 27 9.72 -22.88 -4.11
CA TYR A 27 9.88 -21.58 -4.76
C TYR A 27 10.54 -21.76 -6.12
N ARG A 28 9.90 -21.22 -7.17
CA ARG A 28 10.50 -21.14 -8.50
C ARG A 28 11.30 -19.83 -8.59
N CYS A 29 12.60 -19.94 -8.78
CA CYS A 29 13.50 -18.78 -8.89
C CYS A 29 14.03 -18.64 -10.31
N TYR A 30 14.12 -17.40 -10.78
CA TYR A 30 14.73 -17.05 -12.06
C TYR A 30 15.70 -15.89 -11.86
N ALA A 31 16.88 -15.96 -12.47
CA ALA A 31 17.80 -14.83 -12.55
C ALA A 31 18.56 -14.88 -13.89
N PRO A 32 18.91 -13.72 -14.48
CA PRO A 32 19.67 -13.67 -15.73
C PRO A 32 21.07 -14.28 -15.57
N THR A 33 21.70 -14.12 -14.41
CA THR A 33 23.02 -14.66 -14.08
C THR A 33 22.96 -15.70 -12.95
N ARG A 34 23.99 -16.53 -12.81
CA ARG A 34 24.08 -17.49 -11.70
C ARG A 34 24.09 -16.75 -10.35
N MET A 35 23.21 -17.16 -9.44
CA MET A 35 23.08 -16.56 -8.12
C MET A 35 23.45 -17.55 -7.02
N PRO A 36 24.13 -17.13 -5.94
CA PRO A 36 24.35 -17.96 -4.77
C PRO A 36 23.03 -18.37 -4.11
N LEU A 37 22.98 -19.58 -3.53
CA LEU A 37 21.82 -20.08 -2.79
C LEU A 37 21.38 -19.10 -1.68
N ALA A 38 22.34 -18.50 -0.97
CA ALA A 38 22.06 -17.51 0.07
C ALA A 38 21.23 -16.32 -0.46
N THR A 39 21.51 -15.86 -1.68
CA THR A 39 20.74 -14.79 -2.33
C THR A 39 19.31 -15.24 -2.65
N LEU A 40 19.15 -16.45 -3.20
CA LEU A 40 17.83 -17.01 -3.50
C LEU A 40 16.99 -17.19 -2.22
N VAL A 41 17.60 -17.70 -1.15
CA VAL A 41 16.97 -17.86 0.17
C VAL A 41 16.58 -16.50 0.74
N ARG A 42 17.46 -15.50 0.67
CA ARG A 42 17.18 -14.14 1.14
C ARG A 42 15.98 -13.53 0.41
N VAL A 43 15.91 -13.67 -0.91
CA VAL A 43 14.79 -13.16 -1.72
C VAL A 43 13.50 -13.92 -1.41
N ALA A 44 13.54 -15.26 -1.34
CA ALA A 44 12.38 -16.07 -0.98
C ALA A 44 11.87 -15.73 0.44
N GLY A 45 12.78 -15.42 1.37
CA GLY A 45 12.48 -14.99 2.74
C GLY A 45 11.76 -13.63 2.82
N ARG A 46 12.02 -12.71 1.87
CA ARG A 46 11.36 -11.39 1.83
C ARG A 46 9.85 -11.45 1.61
N ARG A 47 9.31 -12.58 1.11
CA ARG A 47 7.87 -12.74 0.90
C ARG A 47 7.07 -12.44 2.17
N TRP A 48 7.59 -12.83 3.34
CA TRP A 48 6.92 -12.55 4.61
C TRP A 48 6.90 -11.06 4.93
N THR A 49 8.03 -10.36 4.77
CA THR A 49 8.11 -8.91 4.96
C THR A 49 7.17 -8.16 4.02
N VAL A 50 7.04 -8.63 2.77
CA VAL A 50 6.08 -8.06 1.81
C VAL A 50 4.65 -8.22 2.31
N GLU A 51 4.26 -9.40 2.78
CA GLU A 51 2.94 -9.64 3.34
C GLU A 51 2.69 -8.75 4.57
N GLU A 52 3.65 -8.65 5.48
CA GLU A 52 3.57 -7.79 6.66
C GLU A 52 3.41 -6.30 6.28
N SER A 53 4.11 -5.82 5.25
CA SER A 53 3.92 -4.48 4.70
C SER A 53 2.51 -4.30 4.13
N PHE A 54 1.95 -5.29 3.41
CA PHE A 54 0.57 -5.23 2.92
C PHE A 54 -0.45 -5.19 4.07
N GLN A 55 -0.27 -6.03 5.10
CA GLN A 55 -1.14 -6.02 6.28
C GLN A 55 -1.09 -4.67 7.00
N THR A 56 0.11 -4.10 7.13
CA THR A 56 0.30 -2.78 7.73
C THR A 56 -0.33 -1.69 6.87
N GLY A 57 -0.18 -1.75 5.54
CA GLY A 57 -0.79 -0.81 4.60
C GLY A 57 -2.32 -0.82 4.65
N LYS A 58 -2.93 -2.00 4.84
CA LYS A 58 -4.37 -2.12 5.11
C LYS A 58 -4.73 -1.46 6.43
N GLY A 59 -4.14 -1.92 7.54
CA GLY A 59 -4.53 -1.47 8.88
C GLY A 59 -4.20 -0.02 9.22
N GLN A 60 -3.20 0.60 8.56
CA GLN A 60 -2.71 1.93 8.93
C GLN A 60 -3.05 2.99 7.89
N THR A 61 -3.19 2.61 6.62
CA THR A 61 -3.38 3.57 5.52
C THR A 61 -4.60 3.27 4.64
N GLY A 62 -5.41 2.26 4.98
CA GLY A 62 -6.70 2.00 4.31
C GLY A 62 -6.55 1.41 2.90
N LEU A 63 -5.55 0.55 2.68
CA LEU A 63 -5.31 -0.05 1.36
C LEU A 63 -6.49 -0.85 0.81
N ASP A 64 -7.28 -1.45 1.67
CA ASP A 64 -8.46 -2.25 1.35
C ASP A 64 -9.80 -1.52 1.54
N GLU A 65 -9.78 -0.23 1.89
CA GLU A 65 -11.00 0.57 2.12
C GLU A 65 -11.60 1.15 0.82
N HIS A 66 -10.95 0.96 -0.33
CA HIS A 66 -11.45 1.45 -1.61
C HIS A 66 -12.54 0.55 -2.20
N GLN A 67 -13.64 1.15 -2.68
CA GLN A 67 -14.78 0.41 -3.24
C GLN A 67 -14.59 -0.07 -4.71
N CYS A 68 -13.37 0.02 -5.27
CA CYS A 68 -12.95 -0.51 -6.57
C CYS A 68 -13.92 -0.30 -7.75
N ARG A 69 -14.58 0.87 -7.84
CA ARG A 69 -15.64 1.11 -8.85
C ARG A 69 -15.12 1.41 -10.26
N THR A 70 -13.95 2.05 -10.38
CA THR A 70 -13.30 2.36 -11.66
C THR A 70 -11.79 2.22 -11.55
N TRP A 71 -11.14 1.86 -12.65
CA TRP A 71 -9.68 1.72 -12.71
C TRP A 71 -8.94 2.97 -12.24
N THR A 72 -9.31 4.13 -12.77
CA THR A 72 -8.65 5.41 -12.45
C THR A 72 -8.78 5.76 -10.97
N SER A 73 -9.94 5.51 -10.36
CA SER A 73 -10.17 5.75 -8.94
C SER A 73 -9.31 4.81 -8.09
N TRP A 74 -9.32 3.51 -8.42
CA TRP A 74 -8.52 2.50 -7.73
C TRP A 74 -7.01 2.78 -7.81
N HIS A 75 -6.50 3.12 -8.99
CA HIS A 75 -5.08 3.40 -9.21
C HIS A 75 -4.61 4.63 -8.41
N ARG A 76 -5.40 5.72 -8.42
CA ARG A 76 -5.10 6.94 -7.65
C ARG A 76 -5.11 6.66 -6.16
N TRP A 77 -6.13 5.94 -5.66
CA TRP A 77 -6.21 5.55 -4.26
C TRP A 77 -5.00 4.71 -3.84
N THR A 78 -4.74 3.62 -4.58
CA THR A 78 -3.64 2.70 -4.29
C THR A 78 -2.29 3.42 -4.27
N THR A 79 -2.05 4.31 -5.23
CA THR A 79 -0.82 5.12 -5.28
C THR A 79 -0.68 6.02 -4.04
N LEU A 80 -1.74 6.72 -3.66
CA LEU A 80 -1.72 7.61 -2.48
C LEU A 80 -1.50 6.82 -1.18
N VAL A 81 -2.17 5.68 -1.04
CA VAL A 81 -2.01 4.80 0.12
C VAL A 81 -0.59 4.24 0.20
N MET A 82 -0.04 3.76 -0.92
CA MET A 82 1.34 3.26 -0.97
C MET A 82 2.35 4.36 -0.64
N LEU A 83 2.12 5.59 -1.10
CA LEU A 83 2.95 6.75 -0.76
C LEU A 83 2.88 7.07 0.74
N ALA A 84 1.68 7.12 1.32
CA ALA A 84 1.50 7.34 2.75
C ALA A 84 2.17 6.24 3.59
N HIS A 85 2.03 4.97 3.18
CA HIS A 85 2.69 3.85 3.85
C HIS A 85 4.21 3.95 3.76
N ALA A 86 4.76 4.30 2.60
CA ALA A 86 6.19 4.52 2.42
C ALA A 86 6.72 5.65 3.31
N PHE A 87 5.99 6.76 3.41
CA PHE A 87 6.31 7.86 4.32
C PHE A 87 6.35 7.38 5.79
N LEU A 88 5.33 6.65 6.23
CA LEU A 88 5.28 6.09 7.59
C LEU A 88 6.40 5.08 7.85
N ALA A 89 6.74 4.24 6.87
CA ALA A 89 7.82 3.27 6.98
C ALA A 89 9.20 3.96 7.09
N ILE A 90 9.47 4.95 6.23
CA ILE A 90 10.72 5.72 6.24
C ILE A 90 10.87 6.47 7.56
N THR A 91 9.82 7.18 7.99
CA THR A 91 9.84 7.91 9.28
C THR A 91 10.05 6.97 10.47
N THR A 92 9.46 5.78 10.46
CA THR A 92 9.69 4.75 11.48
C THR A 92 11.15 4.31 11.52
N VAL A 93 11.75 4.03 10.35
CA VAL A 93 13.17 3.64 10.28
C VAL A 93 14.07 4.77 10.76
N THR A 94 13.82 6.00 10.33
CA THR A 94 14.58 7.19 10.76
C THR A 94 14.47 7.43 12.26
N ALA A 95 13.27 7.30 12.84
CA ALA A 95 13.06 7.46 14.27
C ALA A 95 13.79 6.40 15.11
N ARG A 96 13.86 5.16 14.59
CA ARG A 96 14.57 4.04 15.25
C ARG A 96 16.09 4.13 15.16
N SER A 97 16.64 4.98 14.30
CA SER A 97 18.08 5.26 14.27
C SER A 97 18.55 5.96 15.56
N SER A 98 17.64 6.58 16.32
CA SER A 98 17.93 7.09 17.66
C SER A 98 17.42 6.10 18.72
N PRO A 99 18.21 5.84 19.79
CA PRO A 99 17.75 4.98 20.87
C PRO A 99 16.53 5.59 21.56
N ALA A 100 15.55 4.74 21.87
CA ALA A 100 14.38 5.17 22.63
C ALA A 100 14.82 5.66 24.02
N PRO A 101 14.17 6.72 24.58
CA PRO A 101 14.42 7.12 25.96
C PRO A 101 14.20 5.96 26.93
N ALA A 102 14.92 5.98 28.05
CA ALA A 102 14.82 4.93 29.06
C ALA A 102 13.36 4.73 29.50
N GLY A 103 12.89 3.48 29.48
CA GLY A 103 11.52 3.11 29.84
C GLY A 103 10.47 3.21 28.71
N LEU A 104 10.86 3.62 27.50
CA LEU A 104 9.94 3.68 26.35
C LEU A 104 10.32 2.66 25.27
N ILE A 105 9.29 2.10 24.63
CA ILE A 105 9.49 1.33 23.40
C ILE A 105 9.83 2.27 22.24
N PRO A 106 10.58 1.80 21.21
CA PRO A 106 10.79 2.59 20.00
C PRO A 106 9.47 2.94 19.33
N LEU A 107 9.43 4.11 18.68
CA LEU A 107 8.26 4.57 17.95
C LEU A 107 7.78 3.49 16.96
N THR A 108 6.50 3.18 17.08
CA THR A 108 5.80 2.24 16.20
C THR A 108 5.19 3.00 15.03
N LEU A 109 4.89 2.29 13.95
CA LEU A 109 4.27 2.89 12.78
C LEU A 109 2.88 3.49 13.11
N ASN A 110 2.12 2.82 13.98
CA ASN A 110 0.82 3.32 14.45
C ASN A 110 0.96 4.59 15.29
N GLU A 111 1.98 4.66 16.15
CA GLU A 111 2.24 5.85 16.96
C GLU A 111 2.63 7.05 16.08
N ILE A 112 3.53 6.84 15.10
CA ILE A 112 3.92 7.89 14.16
C ILE A 112 2.72 8.38 13.35
N ARG A 113 1.87 7.47 12.87
CA ARG A 113 0.62 7.84 12.18
C ARG A 113 -0.29 8.68 13.08
N HIS A 114 -0.48 8.25 14.33
CA HIS A 114 -1.31 8.96 15.30
C HIS A 114 -0.79 10.39 15.53
N LEU A 115 0.51 10.54 15.82
CA LEU A 115 1.16 11.83 16.02
C LEU A 115 1.07 12.70 14.76
N TYR A 116 1.33 12.16 13.58
CA TYR A 116 1.24 12.91 12.33
C TYR A 116 -0.18 13.43 12.08
N ASN A 117 -1.20 12.59 12.29
CA ASN A 117 -2.58 13.03 12.16
C ASN A 117 -2.92 14.14 13.16
N LYS A 118 -2.51 14.00 14.43
CA LYS A 118 -2.82 14.96 15.49
C LYS A 118 -2.06 16.28 15.39
N LEU A 119 -0.81 16.24 14.96
CA LEU A 119 0.08 17.40 14.97
C LEU A 119 0.12 18.13 13.62
N VAL A 120 -0.18 17.45 12.52
CA VAL A 120 -0.04 18.01 11.17
C VAL A 120 -1.40 18.09 10.46
N ILE A 121 -2.15 16.98 10.40
CA ILE A 121 -3.39 16.93 9.62
C ILE A 121 -4.55 17.65 10.30
N ASP A 122 -4.78 17.37 11.59
CA ASP A 122 -5.88 17.97 12.34
C ASP A 122 -5.77 19.51 12.39
N PRO A 123 -4.60 20.11 12.71
CA PRO A 123 -4.44 21.56 12.70
C PRO A 123 -4.49 22.18 11.29
N ALA A 124 -4.04 21.46 10.26
CA ALA A 124 -4.17 21.90 8.88
C ALA A 124 -5.63 21.88 8.38
N THR A 125 -6.48 21.12 9.05
CA THR A 125 -7.93 21.05 8.80
C THR A 125 -8.63 22.16 9.61
N ASP A 126 -8.28 23.41 9.33
CA ASP A 126 -8.94 24.58 9.92
C ASP A 126 -10.42 24.67 9.51
N ILE A 127 -11.23 25.43 10.27
CA ILE A 127 -12.65 25.71 9.97
C ILE A 127 -12.83 26.17 8.52
N GLN A 128 -11.89 26.98 8.01
CA GLN A 128 -11.93 27.43 6.62
C GLN A 128 -11.80 26.29 5.61
N HIS A 129 -10.99 25.27 5.91
CA HIS A 129 -10.90 24.07 5.08
C HIS A 129 -12.22 23.30 5.10
N VAL A 130 -12.81 23.11 6.27
CA VAL A 130 -14.09 22.41 6.42
C VAL A 130 -15.21 23.12 5.66
N LEU A 131 -15.29 24.45 5.79
CA LEU A 131 -16.27 25.28 5.07
C LEU A 131 -16.06 25.20 3.55
N ARG A 132 -14.81 25.28 3.08
CA ARG A 132 -14.47 25.11 1.66
C ARG A 132 -14.93 23.75 1.12
N CYS A 133 -14.64 22.67 1.85
CA CYS A 133 -15.09 21.33 1.48
C CYS A 133 -16.62 21.18 1.52
N SER A 134 -17.29 21.88 2.43
CA SER A 134 -18.76 21.96 2.48
C SER A 134 -19.32 22.63 1.22
N HIS A 135 -18.81 23.81 0.85
CA HIS A 135 -19.20 24.52 -0.36
C HIS A 135 -18.99 23.67 -1.62
N TRP A 136 -17.80 23.11 -1.78
CA TRP A 136 -17.49 22.26 -2.94
C TRP A 136 -18.43 21.05 -3.07
N ARG A 137 -18.74 20.35 -1.95
CA ARG A 137 -19.67 19.21 -1.97
C ARG A 137 -21.08 19.64 -2.37
N ARG A 138 -21.57 20.75 -1.84
CA ARG A 138 -22.92 21.26 -2.16
C ARG A 138 -23.04 21.66 -3.62
N GLU A 139 -22.04 22.34 -4.18
CA GLU A 139 -22.01 22.63 -5.61
C GLU A 139 -22.03 21.35 -6.46
N HIS A 140 -21.25 20.34 -6.08
CA HIS A 140 -21.21 19.08 -6.79
C HIS A 140 -22.54 18.32 -6.71
N GLN A 141 -23.17 18.28 -5.54
CA GLN A 141 -24.50 17.70 -5.35
C GLN A 141 -25.57 18.41 -6.17
N TYR A 142 -25.53 19.75 -6.21
CA TYR A 142 -26.44 20.55 -7.04
C TYR A 142 -26.28 20.20 -8.53
N ARG A 143 -25.05 20.11 -9.04
CA ARG A 143 -24.79 19.70 -10.42
C ARG A 143 -25.32 18.29 -10.73
N ALA A 144 -25.13 17.34 -9.81
CA ALA A 144 -25.65 15.99 -9.95
C ALA A 144 -27.18 15.95 -9.96
N GLN A 145 -27.83 16.74 -9.08
CA GLN A 145 -29.28 16.88 -9.03
C GLN A 145 -29.84 17.45 -10.34
N GLN A 146 -29.24 18.52 -10.86
CA GLN A 146 -29.65 19.13 -12.15
C GLN A 146 -29.55 18.13 -13.31
N ALA A 147 -28.44 17.39 -13.40
CA ALA A 147 -28.26 16.37 -14.44
C ALA A 147 -29.28 15.22 -14.31
N HIS A 148 -29.68 14.86 -13.09
CA HIS A 148 -30.71 13.86 -12.86
C HIS A 148 -32.09 14.34 -13.35
N TYR A 149 -32.49 15.56 -12.99
CA TYR A 149 -33.75 16.15 -13.46
C TYR A 149 -33.79 16.30 -14.98
N GLN A 150 -32.70 16.75 -15.62
CA GLN A 150 -32.61 16.84 -17.07
C GLN A 150 -32.80 15.47 -17.75
N ARG A 151 -32.22 14.40 -17.19
CA ARG A 151 -32.42 13.04 -17.73
C ARG A 151 -33.87 12.56 -17.57
N GLN A 152 -34.53 12.90 -16.47
CA GLN A 152 -35.94 12.55 -16.26
C GLN A 152 -36.86 13.31 -17.22
N SER A 153 -36.63 14.61 -17.44
CA SER A 153 -37.43 15.41 -18.38
C SER A 153 -37.28 14.97 -19.84
N HIS A 154 -36.18 14.31 -20.21
CA HIS A 154 -35.99 13.72 -21.55
C HIS A 154 -36.63 12.33 -21.70
N THR A 155 -37.14 11.73 -20.62
CA THR A 155 -37.72 10.37 -20.61
C THR A 155 -39.25 10.38 -20.50
N GLU A 156 -39.88 11.52 -20.14
CA GLU A 156 -41.33 11.69 -20.24
C GLU A 156 -41.75 11.99 -21.70
N PRO A 157 -42.76 11.29 -22.26
CA PRO A 157 -43.20 11.42 -23.65
C PRO A 157 -43.97 12.70 -23.97
#